data_AF-S7V806-F1
#
_entry.id   AF-S7V806-F1
#
_cell.length_a   1.000
_cell.length_b   1.000
_cell.length_c   1.000
_cell.angle_alpha   90.00
_cell.angle_beta   90.00
_cell.angle_gamma   90.00
#
_symmetry.space_group_name_H-M   'P 1'
#
loop_
_entity.id
_entity.type
_entity.pdbx_description
1 polymer ?
#
loop_
_entity_poly.entity_id
_entity_poly.type
_entity_poly.pdbx_seq_one_letter_code
_entity_poly.pdbx_strand_id
1 'polypeptide(L)'
;MEAGGIYQWKRRGEKHLFNPETIHLLQKSTQLGDYNLYKKFAQKINDQTKDAMTLRGLLEFKKRISVPIEEVEPVEAILKRFATGAMSFGSISHEAHSTLAIAMNRIGAKSNSGEGGEDEVRFEKKKTVTGKDLLSSRWLPVGLELQVIT
;
A
#
# COMPACT_ATOMS: atom_id res chain seq x y z
N MET A 1 -29.50 -0.24 24.24
CA MET A 1 -28.97 -1.06 23.13
C MET A 1 -27.54 -0.62 22.91
N GLU A 2 -26.56 -1.52 22.99
CA GLU A 2 -25.18 -1.17 22.66
C GLU A 2 -25.09 -0.70 21.20
N ALA A 3 -24.24 0.29 20.93
CA ALA A 3 -24.10 0.86 19.60
C ALA A 3 -23.61 -0.16 18.55
N GLY A 4 -23.03 -1.30 18.99
CA GLY A 4 -22.36 -2.27 18.15
C GLY A 4 -21.10 -1.70 17.50
N GLY A 5 -20.56 -2.39 16.49
CA GLY A 5 -19.39 -1.91 15.76
C GLY A 5 -18.46 -2.99 15.24
N ILE A 6 -18.81 -4.27 15.39
CA ILE A 6 -17.95 -5.38 14.97
C ILE A 6 -17.63 -5.33 13.47
N TYR A 7 -18.64 -5.14 12.62
CA TYR A 7 -18.48 -5.16 11.15
C TYR A 7 -18.15 -3.80 10.53
N GLN A 8 -18.46 -2.70 11.22
CA GLN A 8 -18.29 -1.35 10.71
C GLN A 8 -17.92 -0.41 11.84
N TRP A 9 -16.96 0.47 11.58
CA TRP A 9 -16.57 1.49 12.53
C TRP A 9 -17.77 2.34 12.99
N LYS A 10 -17.85 2.56 14.30
CA LYS A 10 -18.79 3.49 14.93
C LYS A 10 -18.07 4.29 15.99
N ARG A 11 -18.46 5.56 16.18
CA ARG A 11 -17.82 6.49 17.13
C ARG A 11 -17.79 5.96 18.58
N ARG A 12 -18.78 5.16 18.99
CA ARG A 12 -18.89 4.53 20.32
C ARG A 12 -18.93 2.99 20.22
N GLY A 13 -18.30 2.43 19.20
CA GLY A 13 -18.25 0.98 18.96
C GLY A 13 -16.85 0.40 19.16
N GLU A 14 -16.67 -0.81 18.64
CA GLU A 14 -15.37 -1.50 18.62
C GLU A 14 -14.27 -0.66 17.97
N LYS A 15 -13.01 -0.93 18.34
CA LYS A 15 -11.85 -0.29 17.72
C LYS A 15 -11.58 -0.89 16.33
N HIS A 16 -11.29 -0.02 15.36
CA HIS A 16 -10.93 -0.42 13.99
C HIS A 16 -9.57 0.15 13.60
N LEU A 17 -8.76 -0.65 12.91
CA LEU A 17 -7.46 -0.21 12.38
C LEU A 17 -7.66 1.00 11.46
N PHE A 18 -8.63 0.89 10.56
CA PHE A 18 -9.07 1.99 9.70
C PHE A 18 -10.24 2.72 10.35
N ASN A 19 -10.06 4.01 10.59
CA ASN A 19 -11.09 4.89 11.13
C ASN A 19 -11.03 6.27 10.41
N PRO A 20 -12.03 7.14 10.59
CA PRO A 20 -12.09 8.40 9.83
C PRO A 20 -10.85 9.28 9.98
N GLU A 21 -10.23 9.30 11.17
CA GLU A 21 -9.05 10.12 11.42
C GLU A 21 -7.81 9.58 10.69
N THR A 22 -7.55 8.27 10.76
CA THR A 22 -6.39 7.66 10.09
C THR A 22 -6.53 7.74 8.57
N ILE A 23 -7.74 7.52 8.04
CA ILE A 23 -8.04 7.68 6.60
C ILE A 23 -7.80 9.13 6.15
N HIS A 24 -8.31 10.11 6.90
CA HIS A 24 -8.15 11.53 6.57
C HIS A 24 -6.67 11.95 6.53
N LEU A 25 -5.89 11.55 7.53
CA LEU A 25 -4.46 11.87 7.58
C LEU A 25 -3.69 11.26 6.41
N LEU A 26 -3.97 10.00 6.05
CA LEU A 26 -3.32 9.34 4.92
C LEU A 26 -3.66 10.05 3.59
N GLN A 27 -4.95 10.32 3.36
CA GLN A 27 -5.40 11.03 2.15
C GLN A 27 -4.78 12.41 2.03
N LYS A 28 -4.76 13.19 3.13
CA LYS A 28 -4.17 14.54 3.11
C LYS A 28 -2.65 14.51 2.93
N SER A 29 -1.96 13.59 3.58
CA SER A 29 -0.50 13.47 3.44
C SER A 29 -0.08 13.17 2.00
N THR A 30 -0.80 12.27 1.32
CA THR A 30 -0.50 11.88 -0.07
C THR A 30 -0.94 12.93 -1.08
N GLN A 31 -2.07 13.59 -0.85
CA GLN A 31 -2.55 14.69 -1.71
C GLN A 31 -1.62 15.91 -1.69
N LEU A 32 -1.07 16.26 -0.51
CA LEU A 32 -0.22 17.43 -0.32
C LEU A 32 1.28 17.13 -0.45
N GLY A 33 1.68 15.86 -0.49
CA GLY A 33 3.09 15.48 -0.40
C GLY A 33 3.73 15.80 0.96
N ASP A 34 2.93 15.88 2.03
CA ASP A 34 3.39 16.30 3.36
C ASP A 34 3.80 15.09 4.22
N TYR A 35 5.11 14.91 4.37
CA TYR A 35 5.69 13.84 5.18
C TYR A 35 5.42 13.99 6.68
N ASN A 36 5.23 15.22 7.20
CA ASN A 36 4.88 15.41 8.60
C ASN A 36 3.44 14.95 8.89
N LEU A 37 2.51 15.17 7.96
CA LEU A 37 1.17 14.58 8.05
C LEU A 37 1.22 13.05 7.97
N TYR A 38 2.07 12.48 7.11
CA TYR A 38 2.28 11.03 7.05
C TYR A 38 2.81 10.48 8.37
N LYS A 39 3.78 11.15 9.01
CA LYS A 39 4.27 10.75 10.34
C LYS A 39 3.17 10.75 11.40
N LYS A 40 2.23 11.71 11.36
CA LYS A 40 1.06 11.72 12.24
C LYS A 40 0.14 10.52 11.99
N PHE A 41 -0.09 10.17 10.72
CA PHE A 41 -0.81 8.95 10.35
C PHE A 41 -0.11 7.70 10.90
N ALA A 42 1.19 7.55 10.61
CA ALA A 42 1.98 6.39 11.02
C ALA A 42 2.02 6.25 12.55
N GLN A 43 2.17 7.36 13.29
CA GLN A 43 2.13 7.35 14.74
C GLN A 43 0.78 6.82 15.26
N LYS A 44 -0.34 7.26 14.70
CA LYS A 44 -1.67 6.77 15.11
C LYS A 44 -1.87 5.29 14.82
N ILE A 45 -1.43 4.80 13.67
CA ILE A 45 -1.47 3.36 13.34
C ILE A 45 -0.56 2.57 14.30
N ASN A 46 0.63 3.07 14.60
CA ASN A 46 1.54 2.41 15.54
C ASN A 46 1.00 2.43 16.96
N ASP A 47 0.36 3.51 17.43
CA ASP A 47 -0.22 3.57 18.76
C ASP A 47 -1.41 2.61 18.96
N GLN A 48 -2.14 2.24 17.89
CA GLN A 48 -3.17 1.20 17.94
C GLN A 48 -2.61 -0.17 18.35
N THR A 49 -1.31 -0.43 18.17
CA THR A 49 -0.70 -1.69 18.64
C THR A 49 -0.79 -1.87 20.15
N LYS A 50 -0.87 -0.77 20.92
CA LYS A 50 -1.08 -0.78 22.39
C LYS A 50 -2.44 -1.35 22.78
N ASP A 51 -3.39 -1.34 21.86
CA ASP A 51 -4.74 -1.87 22.06
C ASP A 51 -4.84 -3.37 21.68
N ALA A 52 -3.70 -4.04 21.46
CA ALA A 52 -3.59 -5.47 21.11
C ALA A 52 -4.45 -5.88 19.89
N MET A 53 -4.66 -4.96 18.94
CA MET A 53 -5.51 -5.17 17.77
C MET A 53 -4.92 -6.15 16.74
N THR A 54 -3.60 -6.38 16.78
CA THR A 54 -2.90 -7.30 15.87
C THR A 54 -1.79 -8.04 16.61
N LEU A 55 -1.44 -9.25 16.14
CA LEU A 55 -0.31 -10.02 16.68
C LEU A 55 1.01 -9.26 16.59
N ARG A 56 1.23 -8.49 15.51
CA ARG A 56 2.43 -7.65 15.35
C ARG A 56 2.58 -6.64 16.48
N GLY A 57 1.47 -6.16 17.05
CA GLY A 57 1.50 -5.22 18.16
C GLY A 57 2.05 -5.80 19.47
N LEU A 58 2.17 -7.12 19.56
CA LEU A 58 2.79 -7.81 20.69
C LEU A 58 4.31 -7.94 20.55
N LEU A 59 4.88 -7.47 19.44
CA LEU A 59 6.30 -7.60 19.12
C LEU A 59 7.00 -6.24 19.21
N GLU A 60 8.23 -6.24 19.72
CA GLU A 60 9.09 -5.06 19.73
C GLU A 60 10.43 -5.33 19.02
N PHE A 61 11.03 -4.27 18.48
CA PHE A 61 12.37 -4.34 17.94
C PHE A 61 13.40 -4.37 19.08
N LYS A 62 14.29 -5.36 19.07
CA LYS A 62 15.44 -5.39 19.98
C LYS A 62 16.35 -4.20 19.69
N LYS A 63 16.70 -3.44 20.73
CA LYS A 63 17.62 -2.30 20.63
C LYS A 63 18.99 -2.76 20.10
N ARG A 64 19.56 -1.99 19.19
CA ARG A 64 20.90 -2.18 18.59
C ARG A 64 21.57 -0.83 18.37
N ILE A 65 22.87 -0.85 18.09
CA ILE A 65 23.60 0.35 17.65
C ILE A 65 23.02 0.80 16.31
N SER A 66 22.65 2.08 16.22
CA SER A 66 22.13 2.70 15.00
C SER A 66 23.25 2.91 13.99
N VAL A 67 22.90 2.82 12.72
CA VAL A 67 23.77 3.20 11.60
C VAL A 67 23.32 4.55 11.04
N PRO A 68 24.22 5.33 10.40
CA PRO A 68 23.86 6.49 9.59
C PRO A 68 22.82 6.12 8.52
N ILE A 69 21.93 7.05 8.16
CA ILE A 69 20.87 6.80 7.17
C ILE A 69 21.46 6.60 5.76
N GLU A 70 22.64 7.16 5.51
CA GLU A 70 23.40 7.06 4.27
C GLU A 70 23.94 5.65 4.02
N GLU A 71 24.06 4.83 5.08
CA GLU A 71 24.42 3.41 4.97
C GLU A 71 23.21 2.50 4.67
N VAL A 72 21.99 3.03 4.82
CA VAL A 72 20.77 2.31 4.46
C VAL A 72 20.64 2.30 2.93
N GLU A 73 20.17 1.19 2.40
CA GLU A 73 19.92 1.07 0.96
C GLU A 73 19.00 2.18 0.43
N PRO A 74 19.20 2.62 -0.83
CA PRO A 74 18.45 3.73 -1.40
C PRO A 74 16.97 3.37 -1.61
N VAL A 75 16.12 4.41 -1.64
CA VAL A 75 14.66 4.26 -1.77
C VAL A 75 14.27 3.49 -3.04
N GLU A 76 15.00 3.66 -4.14
CA GLU A 76 14.77 2.97 -5.41
C GLU A 76 15.02 1.45 -5.31
N ALA A 77 15.85 1.00 -4.37
CA ALA A 77 16.04 -0.42 -4.08
C ALA A 77 14.90 -0.96 -3.22
N ILE A 78 14.48 -0.20 -2.20
CA ILE A 78 13.38 -0.54 -1.30
C ILE A 78 12.05 -0.66 -2.06
N LEU A 79 11.73 0.31 -2.92
CA LEU A 79 10.45 0.37 -3.64
C LEU A 79 10.21 -0.84 -4.55
N LYS A 80 11.27 -1.48 -5.06
CA LYS A 80 11.16 -2.70 -5.89
C LYS A 80 10.57 -3.89 -5.14
N ARG A 81 10.59 -3.87 -3.80
CA ARG A 81 10.00 -4.93 -2.95
C ARG A 81 8.51 -4.72 -2.72
N PHE A 82 7.96 -3.56 -3.09
CA PHE A 82 6.54 -3.29 -2.93
C PHE A 82 5.74 -3.91 -4.09
N ALA A 83 4.57 -4.43 -3.74
CA ALA A 83 3.56 -4.84 -4.69
C ALA A 83 2.19 -4.35 -4.23
N THR A 84 1.33 -3.93 -5.16
CA THR A 84 -0.08 -3.71 -4.83
C THR A 84 -0.79 -5.05 -4.71
N GLY A 85 -1.78 -5.14 -3.83
CA GLY A 85 -2.62 -6.34 -3.72
C GLY A 85 -3.40 -6.64 -5.01
N ALA A 86 -3.80 -7.90 -5.15
CA ALA A 86 -4.68 -8.38 -6.21
C ALA A 86 -6.09 -7.79 -6.02
N MET A 87 -6.49 -6.84 -6.86
CA MET A 87 -7.83 -6.24 -6.83
C MET A 87 -8.41 -6.35 -8.24
N SER A 88 -9.43 -7.19 -8.41
CA SER A 88 -9.92 -7.56 -9.73
C SER A 88 -10.58 -6.40 -10.47
N PHE A 89 -10.41 -6.42 -11.79
CA PHE A 89 -11.27 -5.70 -12.71
C PHE A 89 -12.74 -6.10 -12.45
N GLY A 90 -13.60 -5.13 -12.17
CA GLY A 90 -14.99 -5.35 -11.75
C GLY A 90 -15.24 -5.17 -10.25
N SER A 91 -14.23 -5.37 -9.39
CA SER A 91 -14.30 -5.01 -7.95
C SER A 91 -13.93 -3.54 -7.70
N ILE A 92 -13.06 -3.01 -8.56
CA ILE A 92 -12.66 -1.60 -8.58
C ILE A 92 -12.83 -1.02 -9.99
N SER A 93 -12.92 0.31 -10.09
CA SER A 93 -13.07 0.97 -11.38
C SER A 93 -11.83 0.79 -12.26
N HIS A 94 -12.00 0.90 -13.58
CA HIS A 94 -10.91 0.83 -14.54
C HIS A 94 -9.84 1.91 -14.25
N GLU A 95 -10.26 3.11 -13.84
CA GLU A 95 -9.39 4.23 -13.50
C GLU A 95 -8.55 3.92 -12.25
N ALA A 96 -9.16 3.36 -11.21
CA ALA A 96 -8.46 2.97 -9.99
C ALA A 96 -7.40 1.89 -10.29
N HIS A 97 -7.80 0.87 -11.04
CA HIS A 97 -6.91 -0.21 -11.45
C HIS A 97 -5.73 0.30 -12.30
N SER A 98 -6.01 1.15 -13.29
CA SER A 98 -4.99 1.75 -14.16
C SER A 98 -4.02 2.63 -13.38
N THR A 99 -4.53 3.39 -12.41
CA THR A 99 -3.74 4.29 -11.57
C THR A 99 -2.69 3.53 -10.79
N LEU A 100 -3.06 2.38 -10.21
CA LEU A 100 -2.13 1.51 -9.48
C LEU A 100 -1.03 0.97 -10.41
N ALA A 101 -1.42 0.42 -11.56
CA ALA A 101 -0.46 -0.12 -12.53
C ALA A 101 0.57 0.94 -12.96
N ILE A 102 0.09 2.13 -13.36
CA ILE A 102 0.95 3.23 -13.79
C ILE A 102 1.87 3.68 -12.65
N ALA A 103 1.35 3.82 -11.43
CA ALA A 103 2.14 4.24 -10.28
C ALA A 103 3.27 3.23 -9.97
N MET A 104 2.96 1.93 -9.93
CA MET A 104 3.94 0.90 -9.61
C MET A 104 5.02 0.78 -10.68
N ASN A 105 4.67 0.85 -11.96
CA ASN A 105 5.67 0.85 -13.04
C ASN A 105 6.59 2.07 -12.98
N ARG A 106 6.06 3.26 -12.64
CA ARG A 106 6.87 4.49 -12.51
C ARG A 106 7.94 4.36 -11.44
N ILE A 107 7.65 3.67 -10.34
CA ILE A 107 8.59 3.46 -9.23
C ILE A 107 9.39 2.14 -9.35
N GLY A 108 9.22 1.38 -10.44
CA GLY A 108 9.91 0.10 -10.66
C GLY A 108 9.44 -1.05 -9.77
N ALA A 109 8.28 -0.90 -9.13
CA ALA A 109 7.63 -1.89 -8.29
C ALA A 109 6.67 -2.77 -9.13
N LYS A 110 5.92 -3.66 -8.47
CA LYS A 110 4.98 -4.57 -9.14
C LYS A 110 3.53 -4.21 -8.83
N SER A 111 2.63 -4.41 -9.79
CA SER A 111 1.19 -4.42 -9.54
C SER A 111 0.64 -5.84 -9.74
N ASN A 112 -0.59 -6.12 -9.30
CA ASN A 112 -1.30 -7.38 -9.55
C ASN A 112 -2.68 -7.10 -10.20
N SER A 113 -3.03 -7.80 -11.28
CA SER A 113 -4.26 -7.64 -12.06
C SER A 113 -5.53 -8.12 -11.34
N GLY A 114 -5.35 -8.93 -10.30
CA GLY A 114 -6.42 -9.71 -9.68
C GLY A 114 -7.00 -10.77 -10.62
N GLU A 115 -8.14 -11.31 -10.21
CA GLU A 115 -8.82 -12.43 -10.87
C GLU A 115 -9.59 -12.04 -12.14
N GLY A 116 -9.82 -10.74 -12.36
CA GLY A 116 -10.71 -10.22 -13.40
C GLY A 116 -10.10 -10.14 -14.81
N GLY A 117 -8.84 -10.53 -14.96
CA GLY A 117 -8.08 -10.35 -16.20
C GLY A 117 -7.68 -8.89 -16.46
N GLU A 118 -7.13 -8.65 -17.65
CA GLU A 118 -6.63 -7.34 -18.09
C GLU A 118 -7.10 -7.03 -19.52
N ASP A 119 -7.28 -5.75 -19.83
CA ASP A 119 -7.57 -5.29 -21.19
C ASP A 119 -6.31 -5.40 -22.06
N GLU A 120 -6.44 -5.97 -23.26
CA GLU A 120 -5.34 -6.21 -24.20
C GLU A 120 -4.58 -4.94 -24.58
N VAL A 121 -5.26 -3.78 -24.62
CA VAL A 121 -4.64 -2.47 -24.91
C VAL A 121 -3.53 -2.12 -23.90
N ARG A 122 -3.52 -2.76 -22.72
CA ARG A 122 -2.50 -2.54 -21.67
C ARG A 122 -1.19 -3.27 -21.96
N PHE A 123 -1.13 -4.19 -22.92
CA PHE A 123 0.14 -4.80 -23.30
C PHE A 123 1.01 -3.90 -24.19
N GLU A 124 0.44 -2.82 -24.71
CA GLU A 124 1.16 -1.82 -25.47
C GLU A 124 2.05 -0.94 -24.57
N LYS A 125 3.31 -0.75 -24.98
CA LYS A 125 4.25 0.14 -24.27
C LYS A 125 3.83 1.59 -24.46
N LYS A 126 3.61 2.32 -23.37
CA LYS A 126 3.38 3.77 -23.41
C LYS A 126 4.68 4.51 -23.10
N LYS A 127 5.03 5.48 -23.93
CA LYS A 127 6.16 6.39 -23.65
C LYS A 127 5.84 7.21 -22.40
N THR A 128 6.75 7.19 -21.43
CA THR A 128 6.68 8.07 -20.27
C THR A 128 7.45 9.37 -20.53
N VAL A 129 7.12 10.43 -19.77
CA VAL A 129 7.73 11.76 -19.88
C VAL A 129 9.26 11.73 -19.69
N THR A 130 9.81 10.67 -19.08
CA THR A 130 11.24 10.47 -18.84
C THR A 130 11.98 9.74 -19.98
N GLY A 131 11.30 9.43 -21.10
CA GLY A 131 11.91 8.77 -22.26
C GLY A 131 12.28 7.29 -22.06
N LYS A 132 11.95 6.70 -20.90
CA LYS A 132 12.10 5.26 -20.65
C LYS A 132 10.84 4.51 -21.12
N ASP A 133 11.06 3.48 -21.95
CA ASP A 133 10.03 2.53 -22.34
C ASP A 133 9.61 1.72 -21.10
N LEU A 134 8.42 2.03 -20.58
CA LEU A 134 7.78 1.20 -19.56
C LEU A 134 6.73 0.34 -20.26
N LEU A 135 6.80 -0.97 -20.07
CA LEU A 135 5.62 -1.81 -20.22
C LEU A 135 4.56 -1.23 -19.28
N SER A 136 3.29 -1.20 -19.70
CA SER A 136 2.21 -0.80 -18.80
C SER A 136 2.03 -1.79 -17.63
N SER A 137 2.86 -2.84 -17.58
CA SER A 137 2.87 -3.82 -16.51
C SER A 137 4.12 -4.70 -16.41
N ARG A 138 4.69 -4.80 -15.19
CA ARG A 138 5.41 -5.99 -14.69
C ARG A 138 4.49 -6.75 -13.72
N TRP A 139 3.61 -7.59 -14.26
CA TRP A 139 2.69 -8.41 -13.45
C TRP A 139 3.36 -9.68 -12.95
N LEU A 140 2.92 -10.15 -11.78
CA LEU A 140 3.03 -11.57 -11.41
C LEU A 140 1.83 -12.29 -12.06
N PRO A 141 2.04 -13.38 -12.82
CA PRO A 141 0.96 -14.22 -13.32
C PRO A 141 0.08 -14.75 -12.18
N VAL A 142 -1.21 -14.96 -12.46
CA VAL A 142 -2.09 -15.76 -11.60
C VAL A 142 -1.46 -17.15 -11.44
N GLY A 143 -1.15 -17.55 -10.20
CA GLY A 143 -0.45 -18.79 -9.87
C GLY A 143 0.99 -18.64 -9.34
N LEU A 144 1.61 -17.45 -9.44
CA LEU A 144 2.88 -17.13 -8.76
C LEU A 144 2.68 -16.50 -7.35
N GLU A 145 1.43 -16.42 -6.92
CA GLU A 145 0.97 -15.76 -5.67
C GLU A 145 1.59 -16.36 -4.39
N LEU A 146 2.04 -17.61 -4.45
CA LEU A 146 2.59 -18.32 -3.29
C LEU A 146 4.09 -18.10 -3.05
N GLN A 147 4.85 -17.49 -3.96
CA GLN A 147 6.30 -17.33 -3.79
C GLN A 147 6.76 -15.94 -3.35
N VAL A 148 5.88 -14.92 -3.34
CA VAL A 148 6.24 -13.55 -2.96
C VAL A 148 5.75 -13.19 -1.55
N ILE A 149 4.97 -14.07 -0.92
CA ILE A 149 4.41 -13.87 0.44
C ILE A 149 5.02 -14.85 1.47
N THR A 150 5.91 -15.77 1.05
CA THR A 150 6.72 -16.61 1.95
C THR A 150 8.16 -16.13 2.02
#